data_AF-A0A8T3QFM9-F1
#
_entry.id   AF-A0A8T3QFM9-F1
#
_cell.length_a   1.000
_cell.length_b   1.000
_cell.length_c   1.000
_cell.angle_alpha   90.00
_cell.angle_beta   90.00
_cell.angle_gamma   90.00
#
_symmetry.space_group_name_H-M   'P 1'
#
loop_
_entity.id
_entity.type
_entity.pdbx_description
1 polymer ?
#
loop_
_entity_poly.entity_id
_entity_poly.type
_entity_poly.pdbx_seq_one_letter_code
_entity_poly.pdbx_strand_id
1 'polypeptide(L)'
;VGADRLVNALAADRLYGRPAVVVDLGTATTLDCVAADGAFVGGAIAPGLGLGLEALSARTAKLPRIELGTPERAIGRDTAGAMRSGVVFGYQALAAGLLARVRSELAELVGVEPGEVRAILTGGFSTAPWTAELDGIDAIDPDLTLKGLAILHAEVRGGQRLELGLS
;
A
#
# COMPACT_ATOMS: atom_id res chain seq x y z
N VAL A 1 -2.63 -17.34 -2.75
CA VAL A 1 -2.40 -15.89 -2.61
C VAL A 1 -2.48 -15.26 -4.00
N GLY A 2 -2.89 -13.99 -4.12
CA GLY A 2 -2.96 -13.30 -5.42
C GLY A 2 -1.59 -13.24 -6.09
N ALA A 3 -1.56 -13.34 -7.43
CA ALA A 3 -0.31 -13.33 -8.18
C ALA A 3 0.41 -11.98 -8.10
N ASP A 4 -0.35 -10.89 -8.10
CA ASP A 4 0.04 -9.51 -7.83
C ASP A 4 0.80 -9.36 -6.50
N ARG A 5 0.28 -9.95 -5.42
CA ARG A 5 0.90 -9.90 -4.09
C ARG A 5 2.27 -10.59 -4.06
N LEU A 6 2.40 -11.71 -4.76
CA LEU A 6 3.68 -12.43 -4.86
C LEU A 6 4.72 -11.66 -5.68
N VAL A 7 4.32 -11.05 -6.80
CA VAL A 7 5.27 -10.26 -7.61
C VAL A 7 5.65 -8.94 -6.91
N ASN A 8 4.74 -8.34 -6.15
CA ASN A 8 5.03 -7.19 -5.29
C ASN A 8 6.07 -7.55 -4.23
N ALA A 9 5.88 -8.68 -3.54
CA ALA A 9 6.84 -9.19 -2.55
C ALA A 9 8.22 -9.46 -3.16
N LEU A 10 8.27 -10.08 -4.35
CA LEU A 10 9.51 -10.31 -5.09
C LEU A 10 10.22 -8.99 -5.45
N ALA A 11 9.46 -8.00 -5.93
CA ALA A 11 10.01 -6.68 -6.26
C ALA A 11 10.56 -5.97 -5.02
N ALA A 12 9.83 -6.00 -3.90
CA ALA A 12 10.28 -5.42 -2.64
C ALA A 12 11.61 -6.04 -2.18
N ASP A 13 11.69 -7.36 -2.13
CA ASP A 13 12.92 -8.10 -1.78
C ASP A 13 14.11 -7.68 -2.67
N ARG A 14 13.89 -7.63 -3.98
CA ARG A 14 14.97 -7.41 -4.96
C ARG A 14 15.43 -5.96 -5.10
N LEU A 15 14.53 -5.00 -4.86
CA LEU A 15 14.78 -3.58 -5.15
C LEU A 15 14.93 -2.72 -3.89
N TYR A 16 14.26 -3.11 -2.80
CA TYR A 16 14.19 -2.31 -1.57
C TYR A 16 14.80 -3.02 -0.36
N GLY A 17 15.11 -4.31 -0.49
CA GLY A 17 15.69 -5.13 0.56
C GLY A 17 14.64 -5.79 1.46
N ARG A 18 15.11 -6.40 2.54
CA ARG A 18 14.31 -7.19 3.48
C ARG A 18 14.83 -7.02 4.91
N PRO A 19 13.99 -7.21 5.95
CA PRO A 19 12.55 -7.47 5.88
C PRO A 19 11.75 -6.26 5.36
N ALA A 20 10.59 -6.52 4.75
CA ALA A 20 9.79 -5.48 4.11
C ALA A 20 8.27 -5.74 4.19
N VAL A 21 7.50 -4.67 4.07
CA VAL A 21 6.04 -4.66 3.92
C VAL A 21 5.69 -3.87 2.67
N VAL A 22 4.96 -4.47 1.73
CA VAL A 22 4.36 -3.73 0.62
C VAL A 22 2.96 -3.31 1.01
N VAL A 23 2.66 -2.01 0.91
CA VAL A 23 1.33 -1.43 1.09
C VAL A 23 0.77 -1.11 -0.29
N ASP A 24 -0.14 -1.93 -0.80
CA ASP A 24 -0.77 -1.71 -2.12
C ASP A 24 -2.13 -1.06 -1.96
N LEU A 25 -2.27 0.19 -2.40
CA LEU A 25 -3.53 0.94 -2.38
C LEU A 25 -4.26 0.80 -3.74
N GLY A 26 -4.91 -0.34 -3.93
CA GLY A 26 -5.69 -0.66 -5.13
C GLY A 26 -7.20 -0.80 -4.86
N THR A 27 -7.83 -1.71 -5.59
CA THR A 27 -9.25 -2.09 -5.38
C THR A 27 -9.48 -2.61 -3.96
N ALA A 28 -8.51 -3.33 -3.41
CA ALA A 28 -8.36 -3.58 -1.98
C ALA A 28 -7.08 -2.89 -1.51
N THR A 29 -6.98 -2.59 -0.22
CA THR A 29 -5.67 -2.30 0.39
C THR A 29 -5.07 -3.58 0.90
N THR A 30 -3.88 -3.93 0.44
CA THR A 30 -3.13 -5.08 0.96
C THR A 30 -1.87 -4.61 1.66
N LEU A 31 -1.49 -5.35 2.70
CA LEU A 31 -0.19 -5.28 3.32
C LEU A 31 0.45 -6.65 3.15
N ASP A 32 1.62 -6.71 2.54
CA ASP A 32 2.30 -7.93 2.13
C ASP A 32 3.68 -8.01 2.76
N CYS A 33 3.89 -8.99 3.64
CA CYS A 33 5.09 -9.13 4.46
C CYS A 33 6.12 -10.05 3.82
N VAL A 34 7.35 -9.56 3.78
CA VAL A 34 8.54 -10.28 3.32
C VAL A 34 9.52 -10.40 4.49
N ALA A 35 9.81 -11.63 4.91
CA ALA A 35 10.74 -11.90 6.00
C ALA A 35 12.21 -11.70 5.57
N ALA A 36 13.12 -11.76 6.55
CA ALA A 36 14.56 -11.54 6.34
C ALA A 36 15.24 -12.58 5.42
N ASP A 37 14.62 -13.74 5.21
CA ASP A 37 15.06 -14.76 4.26
C ASP A 37 14.45 -14.60 2.86
N GLY A 38 13.56 -13.63 2.66
CA GLY A 38 12.83 -13.37 1.41
C GLY A 38 11.51 -14.12 1.32
N ALA A 39 11.10 -14.88 2.33
CA ALA A 39 9.83 -15.58 2.33
C ALA A 39 8.66 -14.60 2.43
N PHE A 40 7.63 -14.82 1.61
CA PHE A 40 6.33 -14.20 1.81
C PHE A 40 5.65 -14.85 3.03
N VAL A 41 5.47 -14.09 4.10
CA VAL A 41 4.94 -14.61 5.39
C VAL A 41 3.47 -14.24 5.65
N GLY A 42 2.80 -13.64 4.66
CA GLY A 42 1.40 -13.26 4.74
C GLY A 42 1.22 -11.75 4.85
N GLY A 43 0.18 -11.32 5.55
CA GLY A 43 -0.12 -9.91 5.79
C GLY A 43 -1.63 -9.66 5.91
N ALA A 44 -2.08 -8.44 5.60
CA ALA A 44 -3.46 -8.00 5.84
C ALA A 44 -4.16 -7.55 4.55
N ILE A 45 -5.50 -7.62 4.55
CA ILE A 45 -6.35 -7.10 3.48
C ILE A 45 -7.45 -6.25 4.11
N ALA A 46 -7.64 -5.04 3.60
CA ALA A 46 -8.69 -4.11 3.98
C ALA A 46 -9.46 -3.62 2.73
N PRO A 47 -10.68 -3.08 2.91
CA PRO A 47 -11.42 -2.48 1.80
C PRO A 47 -10.61 -1.37 1.11
N GLY A 48 -10.63 -1.34 -0.22
CA GLY A 48 -10.05 -0.25 -1.00
C GLY A 48 -10.77 1.07 -0.76
N LEU A 49 -10.06 2.19 -0.91
CA LEU A 49 -10.64 3.52 -0.74
C LEU A 49 -11.79 3.77 -1.72
N GLY A 50 -11.60 3.38 -2.98
CA GLY A 50 -12.63 3.48 -4.02
C GLY A 50 -13.90 2.71 -3.67
N LEU A 51 -13.77 1.46 -3.19
CA LEU A 51 -14.90 0.64 -2.76
C LEU A 51 -15.68 1.29 -1.60
N GLY A 52 -14.97 1.87 -0.62
CA GLY A 52 -15.61 2.55 0.50
C GLY A 52 -16.42 3.77 0.03
N LEU A 53 -15.87 4.55 -0.89
CA LEU A 53 -16.55 5.72 -1.45
C LEU A 53 -17.79 5.34 -2.28
N GLU A 54 -17.67 4.30 -3.10
CA GLU A 54 -18.78 3.76 -3.85
C GLU A 54 -19.89 3.25 -2.93
N ALA A 55 -19.53 2.55 -1.84
CA ALA A 55 -20.50 2.04 -0.88
C ALA A 55 -21.30 3.18 -0.22
N LEU A 56 -20.65 4.28 0.18
CA LEU A 56 -21.32 5.45 0.74
C LEU A 56 -22.33 6.06 -0.25
N SER A 57 -21.91 6.22 -1.50
CA SER A 57 -22.75 6.85 -2.54
C SER A 57 -23.88 5.93 -3.01
N ALA A 58 -23.67 4.62 -3.05
CA ALA A 58 -24.64 3.65 -3.58
C ALA A 58 -25.65 3.15 -2.55
N ARG A 59 -25.33 3.20 -1.25
CA ARG A 59 -26.17 2.62 -0.18
C ARG A 59 -26.88 3.66 0.67
N THR A 60 -26.75 4.95 0.37
CA THR A 60 -27.41 6.01 1.13
C THR A 60 -28.12 6.99 0.20
N ALA A 61 -29.35 7.38 0.55
CA ALA A 61 -30.19 8.19 -0.32
C ALA A 61 -29.77 9.67 -0.44
N LYS A 62 -28.81 10.13 0.38
CA LYS A 62 -28.47 11.55 0.53
C LYS A 62 -26.99 11.87 0.34
N LEU A 63 -26.12 10.88 0.14
CA LEU A 63 -24.70 11.14 -0.05
C LEU A 63 -24.39 11.23 -1.56
N PRO A 64 -23.88 12.38 -2.04
CA PRO A 64 -23.52 12.53 -3.44
C PRO A 64 -22.24 11.75 -3.76
N ARG A 65 -22.02 11.46 -5.05
CA ARG A 65 -20.67 11.12 -5.52
C ARG A 65 -19.77 12.33 -5.31
N ILE A 66 -18.57 12.11 -4.77
CA ILE A 66 -17.57 13.16 -4.58
C ILE A 66 -16.28 12.80 -5.28
N GLU A 67 -15.55 13.82 -5.72
CA GLU A 67 -14.16 13.68 -6.15
C GLU A 67 -13.24 13.65 -4.92
N LEU A 68 -12.25 12.75 -5.00
CA LEU A 68 -11.21 12.64 -4.00
C LEU A 68 -10.22 13.78 -4.17
N GLY A 69 -9.86 14.41 -3.07
CA GLY A 69 -8.85 15.44 -2.98
C GLY A 69 -8.41 15.57 -1.54
N THR A 70 -7.26 16.21 -1.31
CA THR A 70 -6.72 16.39 0.05
C THR A 70 -7.62 17.34 0.84
N PRO A 71 -8.23 16.89 1.96
CA PRO A 71 -9.01 17.76 2.82
C PRO A 71 -8.11 18.63 3.71
N GLU A 72 -8.44 19.91 3.87
CA GLU A 72 -7.69 20.83 4.75
C GLU A 72 -7.98 20.63 6.25
N ARG A 73 -9.12 20.01 6.58
CA ARG A 73 -9.59 19.89 7.97
C ARG A 73 -10.49 18.68 8.17
N ALA A 74 -10.42 18.10 9.37
CA ALA A 74 -11.20 16.92 9.73
C ALA A 74 -12.72 17.20 9.79
N ILE A 75 -13.13 18.40 10.22
CA ILE A 75 -14.55 18.76 10.37
C ILE A 75 -15.04 19.44 9.10
N GLY A 76 -15.77 18.67 8.27
CA GLY A 76 -16.49 19.19 7.10
C GLY A 76 -17.68 20.06 7.49
N ARG A 77 -17.97 21.10 6.69
CA ARG A 77 -19.10 22.02 6.92
C ARG A 77 -20.27 21.81 5.97
N ASP A 78 -20.11 20.90 5.03
CA ASP A 78 -21.14 20.39 4.13
C ASP A 78 -20.95 18.87 3.97
N THR A 79 -21.92 18.21 3.35
CA THR A 79 -21.91 16.75 3.17
C THR A 79 -20.67 16.28 2.38
N ALA A 80 -20.31 17.00 1.31
CA ALA A 80 -19.19 16.60 0.45
C ALA A 80 -17.84 16.71 1.18
N GLY A 81 -17.62 17.79 1.91
CA GLY A 81 -16.43 18.01 2.73
C GLY A 81 -16.35 17.05 3.92
N ALA A 82 -17.48 16.74 4.56
CA ALA A 82 -17.53 15.74 5.63
C ALA A 82 -17.18 14.35 5.11
N MET A 83 -17.72 13.96 3.95
CA MET A 83 -17.36 12.71 3.28
C MET A 83 -15.89 12.67 2.88
N ARG A 84 -15.38 13.71 2.20
CA ARG A 84 -13.98 13.76 1.74
C ARG A 84 -13.00 13.66 2.90
N SER A 85 -13.25 14.43 3.96
CA SER A 85 -12.49 14.38 5.20
C SER A 85 -12.49 12.98 5.81
N GLY A 86 -13.68 12.41 6.05
CA GLY A 86 -13.81 11.10 6.69
C GLY A 86 -13.20 9.97 5.88
N VAL A 87 -13.32 10.02 4.54
CA VAL A 87 -12.71 9.03 3.65
C VAL A 87 -11.19 9.16 3.67
N VAL A 88 -10.62 10.34 3.41
CA VAL A 88 -9.17 10.49 3.28
C VAL A 88 -8.45 10.29 4.61
N PHE A 89 -8.82 11.05 5.66
CA PHE A 89 -8.16 10.91 6.97
C PHE A 89 -8.44 9.54 7.60
N GLY A 90 -9.65 9.01 7.42
CA GLY A 90 -9.98 7.66 7.88
C GLY A 90 -9.12 6.60 7.19
N TYR A 91 -8.85 6.77 5.90
CA TYR A 91 -8.01 5.83 5.16
C TYR A 91 -6.54 5.93 5.51
N GLN A 92 -6.01 7.15 5.69
CA GLN A 92 -4.65 7.36 6.20
C GLN A 92 -4.49 6.69 7.57
N ALA A 93 -5.44 6.89 8.49
CA ALA A 93 -5.42 6.25 9.81
C ALA A 93 -5.51 4.72 9.73
N LEU A 94 -6.35 4.19 8.82
CA LEU A 94 -6.44 2.75 8.57
C LEU A 94 -5.11 2.20 8.06
N ALA A 95 -4.51 2.82 7.04
CA ALA A 95 -3.29 2.35 6.40
C ALA A 95 -2.10 2.45 7.37
N ALA A 96 -1.88 3.61 7.99
CA ALA A 96 -0.80 3.81 8.97
C ALA A 96 -0.96 2.90 10.19
N GLY A 97 -2.19 2.75 10.68
CA GLY A 97 -2.48 1.88 11.82
C GLY A 97 -2.25 0.39 11.52
N LEU A 98 -2.66 -0.08 10.35
CA LEU A 98 -2.39 -1.46 9.92
C LEU A 98 -0.90 -1.68 9.68
N LEU A 99 -0.24 -0.73 9.01
CA LEU A 99 1.20 -0.79 8.76
C LEU A 99 1.98 -0.89 10.06
N ALA A 100 1.70 -0.03 11.05
CA ALA A 100 2.39 -0.07 12.34
C ALA A 100 2.26 -1.43 13.05
N ARG A 101 1.06 -2.05 13.02
CA ARG A 101 0.84 -3.38 13.63
C ARG A 101 1.60 -4.48 12.91
N VAL A 102 1.41 -4.55 11.59
CA VAL A 102 2.05 -5.56 10.74
C VAL A 102 3.57 -5.45 10.78
N ARG A 103 4.09 -4.21 10.78
CA ARG A 103 5.52 -3.92 10.88
C ARG A 103 6.10 -4.41 12.21
N SER A 104 5.43 -4.13 13.33
CA SER A 104 5.88 -4.61 14.65
C SER A 104 5.85 -6.14 14.75
N GLU A 105 4.79 -6.79 14.28
CA GLU A 105 4.69 -8.25 14.27
C GLU A 105 5.77 -8.90 13.39
N LEU A 106 6.04 -8.32 12.21
CA LEU A 106 7.11 -8.81 11.32
C LEU A 106 8.50 -8.61 11.94
N ALA A 107 8.73 -7.47 12.59
CA ALA A 107 9.99 -7.17 13.26
C ALA A 107 10.27 -8.16 14.40
N GLU A 108 9.27 -8.46 15.23
CA GLU A 108 9.36 -9.49 16.27
C GLU A 108 9.66 -10.87 15.69
N LEU A 109 8.94 -11.26 14.63
CA LEU A 109 9.10 -12.56 13.96
C LEU A 109 10.53 -12.78 13.45
N VAL A 110 11.17 -11.73 12.92
CA VAL A 110 12.51 -11.82 12.30
C VAL A 110 13.64 -11.33 13.21
N GLY A 111 13.32 -10.89 14.43
CA GLY A 111 14.31 -10.50 15.45
C GLY A 111 15.04 -9.19 15.15
N VAL A 112 14.34 -8.18 14.61
CA VAL A 112 14.86 -6.84 14.31
C VAL A 112 13.99 -5.75 14.94
N GLU A 113 14.45 -4.51 14.93
CA GLU A 113 13.62 -3.39 15.35
C GLU A 113 12.58 -3.00 14.28
N PRO A 114 11.37 -2.51 14.64
CA PRO A 114 10.36 -2.11 13.66
C PRO A 114 10.85 -1.10 12.60
N GLY A 115 11.80 -0.23 12.96
CA GLY A 115 12.41 0.74 12.04
C GLY A 115 13.30 0.12 10.96
N GLU A 116 13.69 -1.14 11.11
CA GLU A 116 14.50 -1.89 10.12
C GLU A 116 13.62 -2.59 9.06
N VAL A 117 12.29 -2.64 9.28
CA VAL A 117 11.34 -3.21 8.33
C VAL A 117 10.87 -2.14 7.34
N ARG A 118 11.33 -2.26 6.09
CA ARG A 118 11.01 -1.31 5.03
C ARG A 118 9.53 -1.32 4.66
N ALA A 119 8.88 -0.17 4.45
CA ALA A 119 7.55 -0.08 3.85
C ALA A 119 7.57 0.60 2.49
N ILE A 120 6.99 -0.09 1.50
CA ILE A 120 6.90 0.38 0.13
C ILE A 120 5.43 0.58 -0.21
N LEU A 121 5.05 1.81 -0.55
CA LEU A 121 3.70 2.15 -1.02
C LEU A 121 3.60 1.95 -2.53
N THR A 122 2.58 1.23 -2.97
CA THR A 122 2.26 1.03 -4.40
C THR A 122 0.74 1.09 -4.63
N GLY A 123 0.30 0.76 -5.84
CA GLY A 123 -1.10 0.76 -6.24
C GLY A 123 -1.57 2.09 -6.81
N GLY A 124 -2.79 2.08 -7.35
CA GLY A 124 -3.33 3.21 -8.12
C GLY A 124 -3.51 4.51 -7.34
N PHE A 125 -3.59 4.44 -6.00
CA PHE A 125 -3.65 5.62 -5.15
C PHE A 125 -2.30 6.07 -4.59
N SER A 126 -1.21 5.34 -4.83
CA SER A 126 0.12 5.66 -4.27
C SER A 126 0.63 7.06 -4.59
N THR A 127 0.25 7.60 -5.76
CA THR A 127 0.65 8.94 -6.23
C THR A 127 -0.36 10.04 -5.89
N ALA A 128 -1.45 9.72 -5.20
CA ALA A 128 -2.45 10.71 -4.86
C ALA A 128 -1.89 11.71 -3.84
N PRO A 129 -2.12 13.03 -3.95
CA PRO A 129 -1.46 14.02 -3.09
C PRO A 129 -1.62 13.81 -1.58
N TRP A 130 -2.71 13.17 -1.14
CA TRP A 130 -2.96 12.89 0.27
C TRP A 130 -2.11 11.74 0.83
N THR A 131 -1.48 10.91 0.00
CA THR A 131 -0.58 9.84 0.51
C THR A 131 0.74 10.38 1.03
N ALA A 132 1.09 11.63 0.69
CA ALA A 132 2.31 12.29 1.19
C ALA A 132 2.34 12.42 2.72
N GLU A 133 1.18 12.43 3.38
CA GLU A 133 1.05 12.50 4.84
C GLU A 133 0.85 11.12 5.49
N LEU A 134 1.03 10.02 4.76
CA LEU A 134 0.86 8.68 5.29
C LEU A 134 2.09 8.26 6.09
N ASP A 135 1.93 8.19 7.41
CA ASP A 135 3.01 7.86 8.33
C ASP A 135 3.57 6.45 8.11
N GLY A 136 4.90 6.33 8.19
CA GLY A 136 5.61 5.05 8.19
C GLY A 136 6.01 4.52 6.81
N ILE A 137 5.68 5.20 5.71
CA ILE A 137 6.13 4.82 4.37
C ILE A 137 7.57 5.26 4.14
N ASP A 138 8.41 4.34 3.65
CA ASP A 138 9.82 4.60 3.37
C ASP A 138 10.11 4.87 1.89
N ALA A 139 9.29 4.31 1.00
CA ALA A 139 9.40 4.48 -0.43
C ALA A 139 8.01 4.43 -1.10
N ILE A 140 7.86 5.16 -2.20
CA ILE A 140 6.68 5.09 -3.07
C ILE A 140 7.14 4.56 -4.42
N ASP A 141 6.56 3.45 -4.87
CA ASP A 141 6.83 2.83 -6.17
C ASP A 141 5.51 2.44 -6.88
N PRO A 142 4.97 3.32 -7.74
CA PRO A 142 3.71 3.04 -8.44
C PRO A 142 3.78 1.86 -9.40
N ASP A 143 4.99 1.51 -9.86
CA ASP A 143 5.23 0.47 -10.87
C ASP A 143 5.74 -0.84 -10.25
N LEU A 144 5.68 -1.00 -8.93
CA LEU A 144 6.25 -2.13 -8.20
C LEU A 144 5.79 -3.48 -8.75
N THR A 145 4.50 -3.63 -9.07
CA THR A 145 3.94 -4.85 -9.65
C THR A 145 4.53 -5.16 -11.03
N LEU A 146 4.68 -4.14 -11.88
CA LEU A 146 5.25 -4.30 -13.22
C LEU A 146 6.74 -4.65 -13.15
N LYS A 147 7.48 -4.01 -12.24
CA LYS A 147 8.87 -4.33 -11.95
C LYS A 147 9.01 -5.77 -11.44
N GLY A 148 8.11 -6.21 -10.56
CA GLY A 148 8.07 -7.60 -10.08
C GLY A 148 7.84 -8.61 -11.19
N LEU A 149 6.91 -8.33 -12.11
CA LEU A 149 6.68 -9.16 -13.29
C LEU A 149 7.91 -9.22 -14.21
N ALA A 150 8.57 -8.09 -14.43
CA ALA A 150 9.79 -8.00 -15.23
C ALA A 150 10.94 -8.83 -14.61
N ILE A 151 11.13 -8.73 -13.29
CA ILE A 151 12.11 -9.53 -12.54
C ILE A 151 11.79 -11.02 -12.65
N LEU A 152 10.54 -11.41 -12.38
CA LEU A 152 10.10 -12.80 -12.45
C LEU A 152 10.34 -13.39 -13.85
N HIS A 153 10.01 -12.63 -14.90
CA HIS A 153 10.24 -13.05 -16.28
C HIS A 153 11.72 -13.32 -16.57
N ALA A 154 12.61 -12.43 -16.14
CA ALA A 154 14.05 -12.57 -16.33
C ALA A 154 14.60 -13.79 -15.57
N GLU A 155 14.21 -13.98 -14.30
CA GLU A 155 14.66 -15.11 -13.48
C GLU A 155 14.19 -16.47 -14.03
N VAL A 156 12.94 -16.58 -14.49
CA VAL A 156 12.39 -17.85 -15.02
C VAL A 156 12.96 -18.22 -16.39
N ARG A 157 13.28 -17.23 -17.24
CA ARG A 157 13.79 -17.48 -18.60
C ARG A 157 15.32 -17.49 -18.72
N GLY A 158 16.05 -17.31 -17.62
CA GLY A 158 17.51 -17.16 -17.66
C GLY A 158 17.96 -15.92 -18.45
N GLY A 159 17.09 -14.91 -18.55
CA GLY A 159 17.39 -13.65 -19.22
C GLY A 159 18.35 -12.78 -18.42
N GLN A 160 19.08 -11.89 -19.08
CA GLN A 160 19.91 -10.90 -18.39
C GLN A 160 19.06 -10.08 -17.41
N ARG A 161 19.66 -9.72 -16.27
CA ARG A 161 19.02 -8.89 -15.24
C ARG A 161 18.60 -7.57 -15.89
N LEU A 162 17.30 -7.27 -15.89
CA LEU A 162 16.79 -5.99 -16.38
C LEU A 162 17.32 -4.88 -15.46
N GLU A 163 18.11 -3.96 -16.00
CA GLU A 163 18.50 -2.74 -15.29
C GLU A 163 17.27 -1.82 -15.20
N LEU A 164 16.55 -1.88 -14.08
CA LEU A 164 15.29 -1.14 -13.87
C LEU A 164 15.48 0.36 -13.57
N GLY A 165 16.65 0.93 -13.87
CA GLY A 165 16.89 2.38 -13.77
C GLY A 165 16.48 2.97 -12.42
N LEU A 166 16.81 2.29 -11.31
CA LEU A 166 16.56 2.79 -9.96
C LEU A 166 17.56 3.92 -9.67
N SER A 167 17.11 5.17 -9.81
CA SER A 167 17.79 6.38 -9.32
C SER A 167 17.35 6.73 -7.91
#